data_AF-A0A0U1DXI6-F1
#
_entry.id   AF-A0A0U1DXI6-F1
#
_cell.length_a   1.000
_cell.length_b   1.000
_cell.length_c   1.000
_cell.angle_alpha   90.00
_cell.angle_beta   90.00
_cell.angle_gamma   90.00
#
_symmetry.space_group_name_H-M   'P 1'
#
loop_
_entity.id
_entity.type
_entity.pdbx_description
1 polymer ?
#
loop_
_entity_poly.entity_id
_entity_poly.type
_entity_poly.pdbx_seq_one_letter_code
_entity_poly.pdbx_strand_id
1 'polypeptide(L)'
;MGSAPARPGRHHHGWFDRDWYLGAHRSQVFDRNGNAGLTAWWNGRIVGGWGQDDDGRVRLHLLEEVGRDGTRALQERADALTDWLAGTRANPRFPSPLSKRRA
;
A
#
# COMPACT_ATOMS: atom_id res chain seq x y z
N MET A 1 -13.78 -29.05 -34.89
CA MET A 1 -14.35 -27.72 -35.19
C MET A 1 -15.00 -27.21 -33.90
N GLY A 2 -14.26 -26.45 -33.10
CA GLY A 2 -14.75 -25.88 -31.84
C GLY A 2 -14.27 -24.44 -31.77
N SER A 3 -15.22 -23.51 -31.81
CA SER A 3 -14.97 -22.07 -31.84
C SER A 3 -14.13 -21.63 -30.66
N ALA A 4 -12.99 -20.99 -30.95
CA ALA A 4 -12.23 -20.23 -29.97
C ALA A 4 -13.01 -18.94 -29.63
N PRO A 5 -13.17 -18.57 -28.34
CA PRO A 5 -13.76 -17.29 -27.99
C PRO A 5 -12.82 -16.14 -28.38
N ALA A 6 -13.43 -15.04 -28.84
CA ALA A 6 -12.74 -13.84 -29.31
C ALA A 6 -11.80 -13.24 -28.25
N ARG A 7 -10.62 -12.79 -28.68
CA ARG A 7 -9.66 -12.05 -27.85
C ARG A 7 -10.25 -10.69 -27.47
N PRO A 8 -10.35 -10.33 -26.17
CA PRO A 8 -10.66 -8.96 -25.82
C PRO A 8 -9.53 -8.03 -26.30
N GLY A 9 -9.95 -6.89 -26.84
CA GLY A 9 -9.08 -5.91 -27.49
C GLY A 9 -7.97 -5.41 -26.57
N ARG A 10 -6.88 -4.96 -27.21
CA ARG A 10 -5.74 -4.32 -26.53
C ARG A 10 -6.24 -3.08 -25.78
N HIS A 11 -6.40 -3.19 -24.47
CA HIS A 11 -6.45 -2.04 -23.59
C HIS A 11 -5.05 -1.80 -23.02
N HIS A 12 -4.46 -0.67 -23.38
CA HIS A 12 -3.14 -0.23 -22.92
C HIS A 12 -3.15 0.16 -21.45
N HIS A 13 -3.32 -0.76 -20.50
CA HIS A 13 -3.10 -0.46 -19.07
C HIS A 13 -2.60 -1.69 -18.31
N GLY A 14 -1.33 -2.08 -18.53
CA GLY A 14 -0.66 -3.17 -17.79
C GLY A 14 -0.50 -2.95 -16.27
N TRP A 15 -1.17 -1.93 -15.73
CA TRP A 15 -1.23 -1.59 -14.31
C TRP A 15 -2.64 -1.73 -13.72
N PHE A 16 -3.69 -1.82 -14.56
CA PHE A 16 -5.09 -1.85 -14.09
C PHE A 16 -5.52 -3.22 -13.53
N ASP A 17 -4.81 -4.30 -13.87
CA ASP A 17 -5.19 -5.69 -13.59
C ASP A 17 -4.48 -6.28 -12.35
N ARG A 18 -4.27 -5.46 -11.31
CA ARG A 18 -3.60 -5.86 -10.04
C ARG A 18 -4.58 -6.10 -8.89
N ASP A 19 -5.81 -6.50 -9.18
CA ASP A 19 -6.83 -6.76 -8.14
C ASP A 19 -6.37 -7.82 -7.12
N TRP A 20 -5.51 -8.77 -7.56
CA TRP A 20 -4.88 -9.78 -6.71
C TRP A 20 -4.02 -9.21 -5.56
N TYR A 21 -3.44 -8.01 -5.73
CA TYR A 21 -2.56 -7.38 -4.74
C TYR A 21 -3.28 -6.42 -3.78
N LEU A 22 -4.50 -6.01 -4.13
CA LEU A 22 -5.14 -4.80 -3.60
C LEU A 22 -6.51 -5.04 -2.95
N GLY A 23 -7.25 -6.07 -3.38
CA GLY A 23 -8.63 -6.26 -2.95
C GLY A 23 -9.47 -4.97 -3.07
N ALA A 24 -10.32 -4.69 -2.07
CA ALA A 24 -11.17 -3.50 -2.04
C ALA A 24 -10.43 -2.20 -1.62
N HIS A 25 -9.12 -2.24 -1.34
CA HIS A 25 -8.41 -1.16 -0.66
C HIS A 25 -7.82 -0.09 -1.59
N ARG A 26 -7.97 -0.26 -2.91
CA ARG A 26 -7.39 0.61 -3.94
C ARG A 26 -7.60 2.11 -3.67
N SER A 27 -8.80 2.52 -3.28
CA SER A 27 -9.14 3.94 -3.05
C SER A 27 -8.43 4.55 -1.84
N GLN A 28 -7.85 3.75 -0.95
CA GLN A 28 -7.13 4.24 0.23
C GLN A 28 -5.62 4.34 0.01
N VAL A 29 -5.05 3.47 -0.82
CA VAL A 29 -3.60 3.36 -1.02
C VAL A 29 -3.10 4.00 -2.31
N PHE A 30 -3.98 4.27 -3.29
CA PHE A 30 -3.63 5.03 -4.50
C PHE A 30 -4.30 6.41 -4.53
N ASP A 31 -3.62 7.37 -5.16
CA ASP A 31 -4.25 8.62 -5.55
C ASP A 31 -5.18 8.42 -6.77
N ARG A 32 -5.88 9.50 -7.16
CA ARG A 32 -6.82 9.51 -8.31
C ARG A 32 -6.13 9.17 -9.64
N ASN A 33 -4.83 9.36 -9.74
CA ASN A 33 -4.02 9.13 -10.94
C ASN A 33 -3.39 7.73 -10.97
N GLY A 34 -3.55 6.95 -9.90
CA GLY A 34 -2.99 5.60 -9.79
C GLY A 34 -1.59 5.54 -9.17
N ASN A 35 -1.11 6.61 -8.54
CA ASN A 35 0.18 6.57 -7.84
C ASN A 35 0.01 5.95 -6.45
N ALA A 36 0.85 4.97 -6.11
CA ALA A 36 0.84 4.35 -4.79
C ALA A 36 1.42 5.32 -3.75
N GLY A 37 0.72 5.47 -2.63
CA GLY A 37 1.28 6.10 -1.44
C GLY A 37 2.27 5.18 -0.72
N LEU A 38 2.57 5.54 0.53
CA LEU A 38 3.40 4.73 1.41
C LEU A 38 2.62 3.47 1.86
N THR A 39 2.90 2.33 1.22
CA THR A 39 2.17 1.07 1.42
C THR A 39 2.86 0.12 2.40
N ALA A 40 2.08 -0.66 3.14
CA ALA A 40 2.53 -1.77 3.97
C ALA A 40 2.20 -3.10 3.29
N TRP A 41 3.17 -4.01 3.23
CA TRP A 41 3.07 -5.27 2.49
C TRP A 41 3.29 -6.46 3.40
N TRP A 42 2.45 -7.49 3.23
CA TRP A 42 2.58 -8.77 3.92
C TRP A 42 2.22 -9.91 2.98
N ASN A 43 3.04 -10.97 2.95
CA ASN A 43 2.86 -12.14 2.08
C ASN A 43 2.52 -11.79 0.61
N GLY A 44 3.19 -10.77 0.08
CA GLY A 44 3.01 -10.32 -1.30
C GLY A 44 1.73 -9.53 -1.57
N ARG A 45 1.00 -9.08 -0.54
CA ARG A 45 -0.21 -8.26 -0.65
C ARG A 45 -0.05 -6.91 0.05
N ILE A 46 -0.75 -5.89 -0.45
CA ILE A 46 -0.88 -4.62 0.27
C ILE A 46 -1.94 -4.80 1.34
N VAL A 47 -1.51 -4.72 2.59
CA VAL A 47 -2.36 -4.88 3.77
C VAL A 47 -2.71 -3.56 4.43
N GLY A 48 -2.21 -2.45 3.89
CA GLY A 48 -2.42 -1.11 4.40
C GLY A 48 -1.34 -0.15 3.92
N GLY A 49 -1.02 0.81 4.77
CA GLY A 49 0.01 1.82 4.49
C GLY A 49 0.57 2.40 5.77
N TRP A 50 1.42 3.40 5.62
CA TRP A 50 2.05 4.05 6.75
C TRP A 50 2.19 5.55 6.52
N GLY A 51 2.31 6.27 7.64
CA GLY A 51 2.64 7.69 7.69
C GLY A 51 3.65 7.96 8.80
N GLN A 52 3.97 9.23 9.04
CA GLN A 52 4.75 9.64 10.22
C GLN A 52 3.91 10.55 11.12
N ASP A 53 3.99 10.33 12.43
CA ASP A 53 3.37 11.23 13.42
C ASP A 53 4.19 12.52 13.59
N ASP A 54 3.76 13.41 14.49
CA ASP A 54 4.42 14.68 14.73
C ASP A 54 5.84 14.51 15.33
N ASP A 55 6.16 13.37 15.93
CA ASP A 55 7.52 13.03 16.38
C ASP A 55 8.38 12.41 15.26
N GLY A 56 7.81 12.21 14.08
CA GLY A 56 8.49 11.57 12.95
C GLY A 56 8.52 10.04 13.05
N ARG A 57 7.77 9.43 13.97
CA ARG A 57 7.68 7.97 14.08
C ARG A 57 6.79 7.40 13.00
N VAL A 58 7.22 6.30 12.40
CA VAL A 58 6.43 5.57 11.41
C VAL A 58 5.24 4.91 12.11
N ARG A 59 4.04 5.17 11.57
CA ARG A 59 2.77 4.63 12.07
C ARG A 59 2.09 3.83 10.98
N LEU A 60 1.71 2.60 11.32
CA LEU A 60 1.00 1.70 10.42
C LEU A 60 -0.50 1.98 10.47
N HIS A 61 -1.13 1.95 9.31
CA HIS A 61 -2.58 1.96 9.13
C HIS A 61 -2.96 0.71 8.34
N LEU A 62 -3.26 -0.37 9.06
CA LEU A 62 -3.66 -1.63 8.45
C LEU A 62 -5.13 -1.58 8.04
N LEU A 63 -5.44 -2.16 6.88
CA LEU A 63 -6.77 -2.20 6.30
C LEU A 63 -7.39 -3.60 6.34
N GLU A 64 -6.59 -4.61 6.65
CA GLU A 64 -7.01 -5.98 6.90
C GLU A 64 -6.25 -6.57 8.09
N GLU A 65 -6.87 -7.56 8.75
CA GLU A 65 -6.25 -8.31 9.84
C GLU A 65 -5.19 -9.27 9.28
N VAL A 66 -3.93 -9.07 9.66
CA VAL A 66 -2.78 -9.89 9.20
C VAL A 66 -2.34 -10.94 10.22
N GLY A 67 -3.08 -11.07 11.32
CA GLY A 67 -2.75 -11.94 12.44
C GLY A 67 -1.55 -11.42 13.27
N ARG A 68 -1.32 -12.07 14.42
CA ARG A 68 -0.29 -11.63 15.39
C ARG A 68 1.11 -11.54 14.79
N ASP A 69 1.52 -12.54 14.01
CA ASP A 69 2.86 -12.56 13.43
C ASP A 69 3.06 -11.48 12.37
N GLY A 70 2.06 -11.27 11.51
CA GLY A 70 2.07 -10.19 10.53
C GLY A 70 2.15 -8.82 11.20
N THR A 71 1.32 -8.59 12.23
CA THR A 71 1.32 -7.33 12.98
C THR A 71 2.67 -7.08 13.65
N ARG A 72 3.25 -8.09 14.29
CA ARG A 72 4.58 -7.98 14.93
C ARG A 72 5.67 -7.66 13.91
N ALA A 73 5.74 -8.41 12.81
CA ALA A 73 6.76 -8.22 11.79
C ALA A 73 6.67 -6.83 11.14
N LEU A 74 5.45 -6.36 10.87
CA LEU A 74 5.24 -5.02 10.33
C LEU A 74 5.64 -3.94 11.34
N GLN A 75 5.34 -4.13 12.63
CA GLN A 75 5.73 -3.17 13.66
C GLN A 75 7.25 -3.09 13.82
N GLU A 76 7.96 -4.22 13.88
CA GLU A 76 9.43 -4.25 13.92
C GLU A 76 10.03 -3.50 12.71
N ARG A 77 9.41 -3.65 11.53
CA ARG A 77 9.85 -2.92 10.33
C ARG A 77 9.56 -1.42 10.41
N ALA A 78 8.43 -1.02 11.01
CA ALA A 78 8.09 0.38 11.24
C ALA A 78 9.06 1.04 12.22
N ASP A 79 9.44 0.34 13.28
CA ASP A 79 10.41 0.82 14.27
C ASP A 79 11.80 0.97 13.63
N ALA A 80 12.26 -0.06 12.92
CA ALA A 80 13.53 0.02 12.18
C ALA A 80 13.55 1.12 11.11
N LEU A 81 12.40 1.38 10.46
CA LEU A 81 12.29 2.47 9.48
C LEU A 81 12.30 3.83 10.16
N THR A 82 11.69 3.96 11.34
CA THR A 82 11.73 5.18 12.16
C THR A 82 13.18 5.53 12.51
N ASP A 83 13.94 4.55 13.01
CA ASP A 83 15.34 4.74 13.36
C ASP A 83 16.18 5.12 12.15
N TRP A 84 15.96 4.44 11.01
CA TRP A 84 16.68 4.72 9.78
C TRP A 84 16.39 6.13 9.22
N LEU A 85 15.14 6.60 9.31
CA LEU A 85 14.76 7.95 8.89
C LEU A 85 15.35 9.03 9.80
N ALA A 86 15.64 8.72 11.07
CA ALA A 86 16.29 9.61 12.03
C ALA A 86 15.63 11.01 12.09
N GLY A 87 14.28 11.06 12.10
CA GLY A 87 13.50 12.29 12.12
C GLY A 87 13.26 12.94 10.74
N THR A 88 13.86 12.42 9.68
CA THR A 88 13.56 12.83 8.30
C THR A 88 12.11 12.48 7.95
N ARG A 89 11.36 13.44 7.41
CA ARG A 89 9.97 13.21 6.98
C ARG A 89 9.90 12.74 5.53
N ALA A 90 9.30 11.58 5.32
CA ALA A 90 8.88 11.11 4.02
C ALA A 90 7.71 11.99 3.52
N ASN A 91 7.99 12.82 2.51
CA ASN A 91 6.99 13.63 1.84
C ASN A 91 6.65 13.01 0.48
N PRO A 92 5.72 12.04 0.40
CA PRO A 92 5.39 11.40 -0.86
C PRO A 92 4.80 12.44 -1.82
N ARG A 93 5.39 12.53 -3.03
CA ARG A 93 4.95 13.45 -4.10
C ARG A 93 3.49 13.22 -4.51
N PHE A 94 2.98 12.02 -4.26
CA PHE A 94 1.59 11.61 -4.52
C PHE A 94 1.01 10.95 -3.26
N PRO A 95 0.57 11.74 -2.28
CA PRO A 95 0.10 11.21 -1.00
C PRO A 95 -1.25 10.53 -1.17
N SER A 96 -1.32 9.24 -0.85
CA SER A 96 -2.59 8.49 -0.77
C SER A 96 -3.42 8.97 0.43
N PRO A 97 -4.76 8.80 0.41
CA PRO A 97 -5.61 9.13 1.56
C PRO A 97 -5.12 8.49 2.86
N LEU A 98 -4.59 7.27 2.81
CA LEU A 98 -4.09 6.56 3.98
C LEU A 98 -2.79 7.16 4.53
N SER A 99 -1.87 7.59 3.67
CA SER A 99 -0.61 8.25 4.10
C SER A 99 -0.82 9.64 4.71
N LYS A 100 -2.00 10.25 4.47
CA LYS A 100 -2.40 11.53 5.08
C LYS A 100 -3.10 11.36 6.42
N ARG A 101 -3.48 10.14 6.77
CA ARG A 101 -4.16 9.86 8.03
C ARG A 101 -3.13 10.17 9.12
N ARG A 102 -3.37 11.23 9.89
CA ARG A 102 -2.60 11.46 11.11
C ARG A 102 -2.88 10.28 12.03
N ALA A 103 -1.81 9.74 12.62
CA ALA A 103 -1.93 8.87 13.77
C ALA A 103 -2.39 9.67 14.99
#